data_AF-A0A956YN04-F1
#
_entry.id   AF-A0A956YN04-F1
#
_cell.length_a   1.000
_cell.length_b   1.000
_cell.length_c   1.000
_cell.angle_alpha   90.00
_cell.angle_beta   90.00
_cell.angle_gamma   90.00
#
_symmetry.space_group_name_H-M   'P 1'
#
loop_
_entity.id
_entity.type
_entity.pdbx_description
1 polymer ?
#
loop_
_entity_poly.entity_id
_entity_poly.type
_entity_poly.pdbx_seq_one_letter_code
_entity_poly.pdbx_strand_id
1 'polypeptide(L)'
;ERMVRYRGGEELYQPAQTVGWLGWLAQKMSQFNQTIFFLEGLQPNWLPREQQRQFVAGLRNRLVGLFMLIGVLVGLLGLAIADWHALLAGLGVGLLTGGLLAGFRLLLVWARVDWFRIETVETLNWRWLRGLLGGGLGAVGGVVLGSLLWLAGRSWDLSPAWILLLALLGFVSQFVAHAAERDETKMRTTPGQGFVRSAQNGRLIGTITGVGTAVSLTLGWLISNALNWGLSWQPFLLFAVGATLYLGLSAGLAYGGLAAWQQRQLSQVLATSQLIPEDFLSFLDYAAERNLLRRVGGGYMFVHLLLLDYFRENGRSPSP
;
A
#
# COMPACT_ATOMS: atom_id res chain seq x y z
N GLU A 1 -16.31 -23.84 30.14
CA GLU A 1 -16.37 -22.97 31.34
C GLU A 1 -15.48 -23.41 32.50
N ARG A 2 -15.46 -24.69 32.90
CA ARG A 2 -14.68 -25.14 34.08
C ARG A 2 -13.15 -25.15 33.91
N MET A 3 -12.63 -25.23 32.68
CA MET A 3 -11.16 -25.24 32.45
C MET A 3 -10.50 -23.85 32.49
N VAL A 4 -11.27 -22.75 32.41
CA VAL A 4 -10.71 -21.38 32.40
C VAL A 4 -10.38 -20.87 33.82
N ARG A 5 -10.87 -21.53 34.87
CA ARG A 5 -10.78 -21.05 36.26
C ARG A 5 -9.54 -21.50 37.05
N TYR A 6 -8.67 -22.36 36.53
CA TYR A 6 -7.77 -23.12 37.42
C TYR A 6 -6.31 -22.69 37.53
N ARG A 7 -5.87 -21.54 36.99
CA ARG A 7 -4.51 -21.05 37.29
C ARG A 7 -4.48 -19.55 37.51
N GLY A 8 -4.23 -19.18 38.77
CA GLY A 8 -4.04 -17.82 39.24
C GLY A 8 -2.85 -17.16 38.56
N GLY A 9 -3.13 -16.01 37.97
CA GLY A 9 -2.23 -15.18 37.19
C GLY A 9 -3.13 -14.23 36.43
N GLU A 10 -3.27 -13.03 36.99
CA GLU A 10 -4.02 -11.83 36.52
C GLU A 10 -5.10 -12.08 35.45
N GLU A 11 -6.38 -11.83 35.79
CA GLU A 11 -7.52 -11.86 34.85
C GLU A 11 -7.41 -10.73 33.82
N LEU A 12 -6.46 -10.82 32.90
CA LEU A 12 -6.28 -9.87 31.78
C LEU A 12 -7.49 -9.88 30.83
N TYR A 13 -8.23 -11.00 30.75
CA TYR A 13 -9.41 -11.14 29.88
C TYR A 13 -10.53 -11.93 30.56
N GLN A 14 -11.79 -11.47 30.41
CA GLN A 14 -12.93 -12.19 30.98
C GLN A 14 -13.18 -13.53 30.26
N PRO A 15 -13.54 -14.61 30.99
CA PRO A 15 -13.78 -15.93 30.41
C PRO A 15 -14.87 -15.95 29.33
N ALA A 16 -15.95 -15.19 29.52
CA ALA A 16 -17.05 -15.11 28.56
C ALA A 16 -16.60 -14.48 27.22
N GLN A 17 -15.79 -13.42 27.30
CA GLN A 17 -15.22 -12.74 26.12
C GLN A 17 -14.20 -13.63 25.41
N THR A 18 -13.37 -14.35 26.17
CA THR A 18 -12.39 -15.31 25.63
C THR A 18 -13.06 -16.41 24.81
N VAL A 19 -14.18 -16.95 25.29
CA VAL A 19 -14.96 -17.96 24.54
C VAL A 19 -15.58 -17.37 23.28
N GLY A 20 -16.07 -16.13 23.32
CA GLY A 20 -16.60 -15.43 22.16
C GLY A 20 -15.55 -15.20 21.06
N TRP A 21 -14.36 -14.70 21.44
CA TRP A 21 -13.27 -14.45 20.49
C TRP A 21 -12.67 -15.73 19.90
N LEU A 22 -12.47 -16.78 20.72
CA LEU A 22 -12.02 -18.08 20.22
C LEU A 22 -13.09 -18.77 19.36
N GLY A 23 -14.38 -18.59 19.69
CA GLY A 23 -15.50 -19.06 18.88
C GLY A 23 -15.53 -18.42 17.50
N TRP A 24 -15.39 -17.09 17.44
CA TRP A 24 -15.29 -16.35 16.19
C TRP A 24 -14.07 -16.78 15.36
N LEU A 25 -12.91 -16.93 16.00
CA LEU A 25 -11.68 -17.38 15.35
C LEU A 25 -11.85 -18.80 14.78
N ALA A 26 -12.42 -19.74 15.55
CA ALA A 26 -12.67 -21.10 15.11
C ALA A 26 -13.64 -21.17 13.92
N GLN A 27 -14.72 -20.37 13.95
CA GLN A 27 -15.67 -20.27 12.82
C GLN A 27 -14.98 -19.77 11.56
N LYS A 28 -14.16 -18.72 11.66
CA LYS A 28 -13.44 -18.17 10.50
C LYS A 28 -12.36 -19.10 9.98
N MET A 29 -11.57 -19.72 10.87
CA MET A 29 -10.57 -20.72 10.47
C MET A 29 -11.22 -21.91 9.75
N SER A 30 -12.36 -22.40 10.24
CA SER A 30 -13.13 -23.47 9.58
C SER A 30 -13.69 -23.03 8.22
N GLN A 31 -14.25 -21.81 8.13
CA GLN A 31 -14.80 -21.27 6.89
C GLN A 31 -13.75 -21.15 5.78
N PHE A 32 -12.51 -20.78 6.13
CA PHE A 32 -11.41 -20.64 5.18
C PHE A 32 -10.51 -21.88 5.06
N ASN A 33 -10.90 -23.00 5.70
CA ASN A 33 -10.15 -24.26 5.75
C ASN A 33 -8.67 -24.09 6.19
N GLN A 34 -8.45 -23.23 7.17
CA GLN A 34 -7.12 -22.92 7.72
C GLN A 34 -6.91 -23.66 9.04
N THR A 35 -5.84 -24.44 9.13
CA THR A 35 -5.44 -25.13 10.37
C THR A 35 -4.48 -24.29 11.21
N ILE A 36 -3.66 -23.47 10.57
CA ILE A 36 -2.72 -22.55 11.21
C ILE A 36 -3.20 -21.12 10.97
N PHE A 37 -3.48 -20.41 12.06
CA PHE A 37 -3.82 -19.00 12.04
C PHE A 37 -2.55 -18.15 12.15
N PHE A 38 -2.33 -17.27 11.20
CA PHE A 38 -1.32 -16.22 11.31
C PHE A 38 -2.03 -14.90 11.57
N LEU A 39 -1.51 -14.09 12.52
CA LEU A 39 -1.99 -12.72 12.71
C LEU A 39 -1.95 -11.92 11.39
N GLU A 40 -1.00 -12.27 10.53
CA GLU A 40 -0.76 -11.70 9.22
C GLU A 40 -1.73 -12.21 8.13
N GLY A 41 -2.41 -13.33 8.39
CA GLY A 41 -3.42 -13.91 7.51
C GLY A 41 -4.82 -13.32 7.73
N LEU A 42 -4.98 -12.31 8.59
CA LEU A 42 -6.23 -11.55 8.69
C LEU A 42 -6.48 -10.86 7.35
N GLN A 43 -7.53 -11.31 6.65
CA GLN A 43 -7.89 -10.80 5.33
C GLN A 43 -9.21 -10.02 5.39
N PRO A 44 -9.43 -9.04 4.49
CA PRO A 44 -10.67 -8.25 4.46
C PRO A 44 -11.95 -9.07 4.23
N ASN A 45 -11.83 -10.30 3.71
CA ASN A 45 -12.92 -11.26 3.55
C ASN A 45 -13.39 -11.88 4.89
N TRP A 46 -12.70 -11.62 6.01
CA TRP A 46 -13.16 -12.03 7.34
C TRP A 46 -14.29 -11.12 7.85
N LEU A 47 -14.40 -9.90 7.30
CA LEU A 47 -15.49 -8.96 7.57
C LEU A 47 -16.78 -9.35 6.83
N PRO A 48 -17.97 -9.00 7.36
CA PRO A 48 -19.22 -9.05 6.63
C PRO A 48 -19.15 -8.26 5.31
N ARG A 49 -19.86 -8.72 4.26
CA ARG A 49 -19.79 -8.15 2.90
C ARG A 49 -20.06 -6.64 2.85
N GLU A 50 -20.94 -6.13 3.70
CA GLU A 50 -21.26 -4.69 3.76
C GLU A 50 -20.11 -3.88 4.37
N GLN A 51 -19.59 -4.33 5.52
CA GLN A 51 -18.44 -3.70 6.17
C GLN A 51 -17.17 -3.81 5.29
N GLN A 52 -17.01 -4.90 4.56
CA GLN A 52 -15.92 -5.07 3.59
C GLN A 52 -15.99 -4.04 2.46
N ARG A 53 -17.18 -3.79 1.90
CA ARG A 53 -17.37 -2.78 0.85
C ARG A 53 -17.09 -1.36 1.37
N GLN A 54 -17.59 -1.04 2.57
CA GLN A 54 -17.34 0.25 3.21
C GLN A 54 -15.86 0.44 3.53
N PHE A 55 -15.18 -0.61 4.00
CA PHE A 55 -13.74 -0.62 4.26
C PHE A 55 -12.94 -0.31 2.99
N VAL A 56 -13.20 -1.06 1.91
CA VAL A 56 -12.50 -0.86 0.63
C VAL A 56 -12.80 0.52 0.04
N ALA A 57 -14.06 0.96 0.08
CA ALA A 57 -14.46 2.28 -0.41
C ALA A 57 -13.81 3.41 0.41
N GLY A 58 -13.79 3.30 1.74
CA GLY A 58 -13.16 4.28 2.62
C GLY A 58 -11.65 4.36 2.41
N LEU A 59 -10.97 3.22 2.27
CA LEU A 59 -9.54 3.16 1.99
C LEU A 59 -9.20 3.81 0.65
N ARG A 60 -9.98 3.49 -0.40
CA ARG A 60 -9.85 4.10 -1.73
C ARG A 60 -10.05 5.61 -1.66
N ASN A 61 -11.10 6.08 -0.99
CA ASN A 61 -11.40 7.51 -0.90
C ASN A 61 -10.30 8.28 -0.15
N ARG A 62 -9.71 7.68 0.90
CA ARG A 62 -8.55 8.27 1.60
C ARG A 62 -7.31 8.36 0.72
N LEU A 63 -7.04 7.35 -0.11
CA LEU A 63 -5.93 7.42 -1.08
C LEU A 63 -6.15 8.52 -2.11
N VAL A 64 -7.35 8.58 -2.69
CA VAL A 64 -7.70 9.64 -3.64
C VAL A 64 -7.55 11.02 -2.98
N GLY A 65 -8.04 11.17 -1.74
CA GLY A 65 -7.87 12.38 -0.95
C GLY A 65 -6.41 12.75 -0.70
N LEU A 66 -5.54 11.77 -0.39
CA LEU A 66 -4.11 11.99 -0.19
C LEU A 66 -3.44 12.51 -1.47
N PHE A 67 -3.69 11.89 -2.62
CA PHE A 67 -3.12 12.32 -3.90
C PHE A 67 -3.67 13.68 -4.35
N MET A 68 -4.96 13.95 -4.11
CA MET A 68 -5.56 15.26 -4.35
C MET A 68 -4.90 16.34 -3.47
N LEU A 69 -4.66 16.05 -2.19
CA LEU A 69 -4.00 16.98 -1.27
C LEU A 69 -2.56 17.29 -1.72
N ILE A 70 -1.82 16.29 -2.20
CA ILE A 70 -0.48 16.49 -2.77
C ILE A 70 -0.56 17.39 -4.00
N GLY A 71 -1.52 17.15 -4.90
CA GLY A 71 -1.75 18.00 -6.07
C GLY A 71 -2.06 19.45 -5.70
N VAL A 72 -2.92 19.66 -4.69
CA VAL A 72 -3.24 20.99 -4.17
C VAL A 72 -2.02 21.66 -3.54
N LEU A 73 -1.24 20.95 -2.71
CA LEU A 73 -0.03 21.50 -2.10
C LEU A 73 1.01 21.91 -3.15
N VAL A 74 1.23 21.08 -4.17
CA VAL A 74 2.14 21.42 -5.27
C VAL A 74 1.61 22.61 -6.07
N GLY A 75 0.30 22.69 -6.30
CA GLY A 75 -0.34 23.85 -6.94
C GLY A 75 -0.21 25.15 -6.13
N LEU A 76 -0.40 25.09 -4.81
CA LEU A 76 -0.18 26.22 -3.89
C LEU A 76 1.28 26.66 -3.85
N LEU A 77 2.22 25.73 -3.98
CA LEU A 77 3.64 26.04 -4.08
C LEU A 77 3.96 26.70 -5.44
N GLY A 78 3.27 26.30 -6.50
CA GLY A 78 3.35 26.96 -7.82
C GLY A 78 2.85 28.40 -7.81
N LEU A 79 1.80 28.67 -7.05
CA LEU A 79 1.30 30.01 -6.78
C LEU A 79 2.34 30.94 -6.17
N ALA A 80 3.13 30.42 -5.23
CA ALA A 80 4.09 31.23 -4.48
C ALA A 80 5.34 31.61 -5.30
N ILE A 81 5.66 30.86 -6.36
CA ILE A 81 6.94 30.95 -7.07
C ILE A 81 6.83 31.56 -8.47
N ALA A 82 5.70 31.38 -9.16
CA ALA A 82 5.59 31.68 -10.59
C ALA A 82 4.59 32.80 -10.92
N ASP A 83 3.28 32.52 -11.05
CA ASP A 83 2.18 33.47 -11.35
C ASP A 83 0.84 32.71 -11.46
N TRP A 84 -0.32 33.37 -11.63
CA TRP A 84 -1.63 32.69 -11.78
C TRP A 84 -1.71 31.73 -12.99
N HIS A 85 -0.85 31.89 -14.01
CA HIS A 85 -0.74 30.91 -15.10
C HIS A 85 -0.15 29.58 -14.62
N ALA A 86 0.70 29.60 -13.59
CA ALA A 86 1.18 28.40 -12.91
C ALA A 86 0.11 27.76 -12.03
N LEU A 87 -0.93 28.48 -11.60
CA LEU A 87 -2.15 27.87 -11.04
C LEU A 87 -2.90 27.06 -12.07
N LEU A 88 -3.15 27.63 -13.25
CA LEU A 88 -3.88 26.91 -14.29
C LEU A 88 -3.08 25.71 -14.80
N ALA A 89 -1.76 25.82 -14.89
CA ALA A 89 -0.89 24.70 -15.19
C ALA A 89 -0.82 23.69 -14.03
N GLY A 90 -0.75 24.13 -12.77
CA GLY A 90 -0.68 23.27 -11.58
C GLY A 90 -2.00 22.57 -11.24
N LEU A 91 -3.13 23.26 -11.36
CA LEU A 91 -4.48 22.71 -11.27
C LEU A 91 -4.80 21.88 -12.51
N GLY A 92 -4.37 22.28 -13.70
CA GLY A 92 -4.54 21.52 -14.93
C GLY A 92 -3.76 20.21 -14.89
N VAL A 93 -2.49 20.25 -14.49
CA VAL A 93 -1.69 19.05 -14.22
C VAL A 93 -2.25 18.29 -13.02
N GLY A 94 -2.74 18.94 -11.97
CA GLY A 94 -3.35 18.28 -10.80
C GLY A 94 -4.69 17.60 -11.08
N LEU A 95 -5.53 18.19 -11.95
CA LEU A 95 -6.80 17.64 -12.44
C LEU A 95 -6.60 16.66 -13.58
N LEU A 96 -5.58 16.82 -14.42
CA LEU A 96 -5.22 15.84 -15.44
C LEU A 96 -4.51 14.66 -14.81
N THR A 97 -3.59 14.84 -13.85
CA THR A 97 -3.01 13.72 -13.11
C THR A 97 -4.05 13.11 -12.17
N GLY A 98 -4.79 13.90 -11.38
CA GLY A 98 -5.87 13.42 -10.52
C GLY A 98 -7.05 12.81 -11.29
N GLY A 99 -7.39 13.35 -12.46
CA GLY A 99 -8.44 12.88 -13.36
C GLY A 99 -8.01 11.72 -14.26
N LEU A 100 -6.75 11.66 -14.69
CA LEU A 100 -6.13 10.45 -15.25
C LEU A 100 -5.95 9.40 -14.15
N LEU A 101 -5.87 9.77 -12.87
CA LEU A 101 -5.86 8.78 -11.78
C LEU A 101 -7.26 8.25 -11.45
N ALA A 102 -8.28 9.10 -11.57
CA ALA A 102 -9.68 8.70 -11.43
C ALA A 102 -10.21 7.96 -12.66
N GLY A 103 -9.74 8.31 -13.86
CA GLY A 103 -10.21 7.80 -15.15
C GLY A 103 -9.28 6.76 -15.80
N PHE A 104 -7.97 6.84 -15.59
CA PHE A 104 -6.98 5.90 -16.10
C PHE A 104 -6.60 4.90 -15.01
N ARG A 105 -7.38 3.82 -15.03
CA ARG A 105 -7.33 2.57 -14.27
C ARG A 105 -5.95 1.87 -14.17
N LEU A 106 -4.81 2.49 -14.49
CA LEU A 106 -3.66 1.73 -14.99
C LEU A 106 -2.27 1.92 -14.35
N LEU A 107 -1.82 3.07 -13.83
CA LEU A 107 -0.33 3.22 -13.87
C LEU A 107 0.52 2.54 -12.79
N LEU A 108 0.04 2.20 -11.59
CA LEU A 108 0.81 1.36 -10.63
C LEU A 108 -0.08 0.59 -9.65
N VAL A 109 -1.17 1.20 -9.19
CA VAL A 109 -1.95 0.69 -8.05
C VAL A 109 -2.96 -0.41 -8.44
N TRP A 110 -3.69 -0.32 -9.56
CA TRP A 110 -4.71 -1.34 -9.89
C TRP A 110 -4.16 -2.59 -10.61
N ALA A 111 -3.04 -2.46 -11.34
CA ALA A 111 -2.44 -3.61 -12.05
C ALA A 111 -1.80 -4.65 -11.10
N ARG A 112 -1.60 -4.30 -9.82
CA ARG A 112 -0.80 -5.10 -8.86
C ARG A 112 -1.37 -5.14 -7.43
N VAL A 113 -2.55 -4.56 -7.15
CA VAL A 113 -3.17 -4.56 -5.82
C VAL A 113 -4.53 -5.23 -5.86
N ASP A 114 -4.59 -6.43 -5.30
CA ASP A 114 -5.86 -7.08 -4.99
C ASP A 114 -6.45 -6.48 -3.71
N TRP A 115 -7.52 -5.70 -3.87
CA TRP A 115 -8.25 -5.10 -2.74
C TRP A 115 -8.92 -6.13 -1.81
N PHE A 116 -8.99 -7.38 -2.26
CA PHE A 116 -9.65 -8.49 -1.60
C PHE A 116 -8.67 -9.43 -0.89
N ARG A 117 -7.35 -9.29 -1.11
CA ARG A 117 -6.30 -10.11 -0.49
C ARG A 117 -5.11 -9.22 -0.08
N ILE A 118 -4.73 -9.30 1.19
CA ILE A 118 -3.54 -8.61 1.69
C ILE A 118 -2.34 -9.51 1.39
N GLU A 119 -1.65 -9.22 0.29
CA GLU A 119 -0.37 -9.84 -0.03
C GLU A 119 0.76 -8.99 0.55
N THR A 120 1.55 -9.58 1.45
CA THR A 120 2.70 -8.91 2.08
C THR A 120 3.91 -8.98 1.15
N VAL A 121 4.59 -7.85 0.89
CA VAL A 121 5.78 -7.81 0.03
C VAL A 121 7.04 -7.89 0.88
N GLU A 122 7.59 -9.09 1.00
CA GLU A 122 8.71 -9.34 1.91
C GLU A 122 10.03 -9.63 1.24
N THR A 123 9.98 -10.16 0.03
CA THR A 123 11.15 -10.42 -0.79
C THR A 123 10.98 -9.74 -2.13
N LEU A 124 11.92 -8.84 -2.42
CA LEU A 124 12.03 -8.15 -3.69
C LEU A 124 13.12 -8.85 -4.50
N ASN A 125 12.70 -9.65 -5.48
CA ASN A 125 13.64 -10.18 -6.44
C ASN A 125 13.87 -9.12 -7.51
N TRP A 126 15.08 -8.56 -7.49
CA TRP A 126 15.44 -7.49 -8.39
C TRP A 126 15.88 -8.05 -9.74
N ARG A 127 15.05 -7.83 -10.79
CA ARG A 127 15.34 -8.30 -12.15
C ARG A 127 15.66 -7.13 -13.06
N TRP A 128 16.93 -6.76 -13.10
CA TRP A 128 17.45 -5.66 -13.92
C TRP A 128 17.00 -5.71 -15.39
N LEU A 129 17.00 -6.89 -16.02
CA LEU A 129 16.64 -7.03 -17.42
C LEU A 129 15.15 -6.71 -17.70
N ARG A 130 14.24 -7.17 -16.82
CA ARG A 130 12.81 -6.83 -16.93
C ARG A 130 12.57 -5.37 -16.59
N GLY A 131 13.30 -4.84 -15.61
CA GLY A 131 13.33 -3.41 -15.31
C GLY A 131 13.71 -2.57 -16.51
N LEU A 132 14.80 -2.92 -17.23
CA LEU A 132 15.26 -2.17 -18.40
C LEU A 132 14.28 -2.27 -19.58
N LEU A 133 13.68 -3.44 -19.82
CA LEU A 133 12.64 -3.61 -20.85
C LEU A 133 11.38 -2.80 -20.53
N GLY A 134 10.92 -2.83 -19.28
CA GLY A 134 9.81 -2.01 -18.80
C GLY A 134 10.13 -0.53 -18.89
N GLY A 135 11.32 -0.12 -18.43
CA GLY A 135 11.82 1.25 -18.52
C GLY A 135 11.88 1.75 -19.96
N GLY A 136 12.33 0.92 -20.90
CA GLY A 136 12.33 1.24 -22.33
C GLY A 136 10.93 1.52 -22.88
N LEU A 137 9.94 0.67 -22.55
CA LEU A 137 8.53 0.91 -22.90
C LEU A 137 7.99 2.20 -22.27
N GLY A 138 8.35 2.46 -21.02
CA GLY A 138 8.00 3.69 -20.32
C GLY A 138 8.61 4.94 -20.95
N ALA A 139 9.87 4.86 -21.40
CA ALA A 139 10.54 5.95 -22.10
C ALA A 139 9.86 6.24 -23.44
N VAL A 140 9.50 5.22 -24.21
CA VAL A 140 8.75 5.38 -25.47
C VAL A 140 7.40 6.06 -25.21
N GLY A 141 6.65 5.60 -24.20
CA GLY A 141 5.40 6.24 -23.81
C GLY A 141 5.60 7.70 -23.38
N GLY A 142 6.65 7.98 -22.63
CA GLY A 142 7.02 9.33 -22.19
C GLY A 142 7.43 10.26 -23.35
N VAL A 143 8.16 9.75 -24.35
CA VAL A 143 8.49 10.50 -25.57
C VAL A 143 7.22 10.81 -26.36
N VAL A 144 6.31 9.84 -26.52
CA VAL A 144 5.04 10.05 -27.25
C VAL A 144 4.21 11.12 -26.54
N LEU A 145 4.02 11.01 -25.22
CA LEU A 145 3.28 11.98 -24.43
C LEU A 145 3.93 13.36 -24.44
N GLY A 146 5.25 13.42 -24.28
CA GLY A 146 6.00 14.67 -24.33
C GLY A 146 5.97 15.33 -25.72
N SER A 147 5.98 14.53 -26.79
CA SER A 147 5.84 15.03 -28.16
C SER A 147 4.44 15.59 -28.40
N LEU A 148 3.40 14.91 -27.91
CA LEU A 148 2.02 15.40 -27.99
C LEU A 148 1.83 16.70 -27.20
N LEU A 149 2.41 16.80 -26.00
CA LEU A 149 2.38 18.01 -25.18
C LEU A 149 3.15 19.16 -25.83
N TRP A 150 4.30 18.89 -26.43
CA TRP A 150 5.05 19.90 -27.18
C TRP A 150 4.29 20.38 -28.42
N LEU A 151 3.65 19.47 -29.17
CA LEU A 151 2.84 19.83 -30.34
C LEU A 151 1.60 20.64 -29.97
N ALA A 152 0.85 20.21 -28.95
CA ALA A 152 -0.33 20.94 -28.45
C ALA A 152 0.05 22.28 -27.81
N GLY A 153 1.22 22.31 -27.18
CA GLY A 153 1.79 23.45 -26.48
C GLY A 153 2.54 24.45 -27.35
N ARG A 154 2.61 24.21 -28.66
CA ARG A 154 3.37 25.05 -29.59
C ARG A 154 2.87 26.49 -29.64
N SER A 155 1.61 26.74 -29.30
CA SER A 155 1.03 28.08 -29.17
C SER A 155 1.39 28.81 -27.86
N TRP A 156 2.02 28.13 -26.90
CA TRP A 156 2.36 28.64 -25.57
C TRP A 156 3.88 28.70 -25.35
N ASP A 157 4.68 28.60 -26.42
CA ASP A 157 6.15 28.53 -26.38
C ASP A 157 6.70 27.44 -25.44
N LEU A 158 6.04 26.27 -25.41
CA LEU A 158 6.51 25.14 -24.60
C LEU A 158 7.83 24.58 -25.14
N SER A 159 8.81 24.41 -24.26
CA SER A 159 10.14 23.96 -24.63
C SER A 159 10.16 22.47 -25.04
N PRO A 160 11.05 22.06 -25.97
CA PRO A 160 11.24 20.65 -26.32
C PRO A 160 11.72 19.78 -25.15
N ALA A 161 12.23 20.40 -24.09
CA ALA A 161 12.73 19.75 -22.87
C ALA A 161 11.68 18.84 -22.19
N TRP A 162 10.39 19.14 -22.35
CA TRP A 162 9.31 18.30 -21.82
C TRP A 162 9.31 16.88 -22.39
N ILE A 163 9.82 16.69 -23.61
CA ILE A 163 9.97 15.36 -24.24
C ILE A 163 10.96 14.51 -23.44
N LEU A 164 12.13 15.06 -23.11
CA LEU A 164 13.13 14.34 -22.31
C LEU A 164 12.66 14.10 -20.87
N LEU A 165 12.05 15.11 -20.24
CA LEU A 165 11.59 14.99 -18.86
C LEU A 165 10.51 13.91 -18.69
N LEU A 166 9.55 13.83 -19.62
CA LEU A 166 8.51 12.82 -19.60
C LEU A 166 9.02 11.43 -20.00
N ALA A 167 10.00 11.35 -20.90
CA ALA A 167 10.69 10.10 -21.22
C ALA A 167 11.42 9.54 -19.98
N LEU A 168 12.14 10.38 -19.25
CA LEU A 168 12.84 10.00 -18.02
C LEU A 168 11.85 9.59 -16.92
N LEU A 169 10.75 10.34 -16.76
CA LEU A 169 9.69 9.99 -15.82
C LEU A 169 9.05 8.62 -16.15
N GLY A 170 8.73 8.41 -17.42
CA GLY A 170 8.20 7.16 -17.94
C GLY A 170 9.17 5.99 -17.72
N PHE A 171 10.45 6.20 -17.99
CA PHE A 171 11.51 5.22 -17.74
C PHE A 171 11.55 4.79 -16.27
N VAL A 172 11.66 5.75 -15.34
CA VAL A 172 11.79 5.43 -13.91
C VAL A 172 10.54 4.72 -13.38
N SER A 173 9.34 5.18 -13.77
CA SER A 173 8.08 4.57 -13.33
C SER A 173 7.95 3.10 -13.75
N GLN A 174 8.25 2.79 -15.01
CA GLN A 174 8.12 1.43 -15.54
C GLN A 174 9.31 0.54 -15.16
N PHE A 175 10.49 1.12 -14.99
CA PHE A 175 11.65 0.41 -14.48
C PHE A 175 11.37 -0.15 -13.09
N VAL A 176 10.86 0.68 -12.17
CA VAL A 176 10.51 0.24 -10.82
C VAL A 176 9.36 -0.77 -10.84
N ALA A 177 8.36 -0.61 -11.72
CA ALA A 177 7.23 -1.55 -11.85
C ALA A 177 7.64 -2.98 -12.28
N HIS A 178 8.71 -3.09 -13.07
CA HIS A 178 9.15 -4.36 -13.66
C HIS A 178 10.42 -4.93 -13.02
N ALA A 179 11.24 -4.08 -12.39
CA ALA A 179 12.44 -4.51 -11.67
C ALA A 179 12.08 -5.18 -10.34
N ALA A 180 11.04 -4.71 -9.66
CA ALA A 180 10.60 -5.23 -8.37
C ALA A 180 9.53 -6.32 -8.57
N GLU A 181 9.96 -7.57 -8.70
CA GLU A 181 9.07 -8.74 -8.69
C GLU A 181 8.86 -9.19 -7.24
N ARG A 182 7.59 -9.34 -6.83
CA ARG A 182 7.21 -9.86 -5.50
C ARG A 182 7.49 -11.37 -5.51
N ASP A 183 8.26 -11.85 -4.55
CA ASP A 183 8.38 -13.28 -4.29
C ASP A 183 7.66 -13.60 -2.97
N GLU A 184 6.82 -14.63 -2.99
CA GLU A 184 6.00 -15.08 -1.86
C GLU A 184 6.61 -16.31 -1.19
N THR A 185 7.89 -16.33 -0.86
CA THR A 185 8.48 -17.58 -0.35
C THR A 185 9.56 -17.38 0.71
N LYS A 186 9.16 -17.02 1.94
CA LYS A 186 9.90 -17.47 3.13
C LYS A 186 8.94 -17.87 4.25
N MET A 187 9.09 -19.12 4.71
CA MET A 187 8.48 -19.58 5.97
C MET A 187 8.99 -18.71 7.13
N ARG A 188 8.09 -18.23 7.99
CA ARG A 188 8.39 -17.21 9.01
C ARG A 188 8.38 -17.79 10.42
N THR A 189 9.28 -17.29 11.26
CA THR A 189 9.55 -17.80 12.62
C THR A 189 8.86 -17.00 13.74
N THR A 190 8.28 -15.84 13.45
CA THR A 190 7.68 -14.93 14.46
C THR A 190 6.41 -14.24 13.94
N PRO A 191 5.32 -14.17 14.74
CA PRO A 191 4.08 -13.51 14.37
C PRO A 191 4.25 -11.98 14.26
N GLY A 192 3.70 -11.37 13.21
CA GLY A 192 3.60 -9.91 13.03
C GLY A 192 4.80 -9.23 12.36
N GLN A 193 5.92 -9.93 12.14
CA GLN A 193 7.11 -9.36 11.49
C GLN A 193 6.89 -9.01 10.02
N GLY A 194 5.94 -9.67 9.36
CA GLY A 194 5.71 -9.49 7.94
C GLY A 194 5.23 -8.09 7.56
N PHE A 195 4.35 -7.51 8.38
CA PHE A 195 3.88 -6.15 8.17
C PHE A 195 4.94 -5.09 8.42
N VAL A 196 5.78 -5.29 9.44
CA VAL A 196 6.86 -4.35 9.75
C VAL A 196 7.88 -4.35 8.63
N ARG A 197 8.25 -5.53 8.11
CA ARG A 197 9.16 -5.65 6.95
C ARG A 197 8.52 -5.13 5.66
N SER A 198 7.24 -5.40 5.42
CA SER A 198 6.50 -4.83 4.29
C SER A 198 6.44 -3.30 4.36
N ALA A 199 6.26 -2.71 5.56
CA ALA A 199 6.29 -1.27 5.76
C ALA A 199 7.71 -0.68 5.56
N GLN A 200 8.74 -1.37 6.03
CA GLN A 200 10.14 -0.96 5.85
C GLN A 200 10.55 -1.03 4.38
N ASN A 201 10.21 -2.12 3.67
CA ASN A 201 10.45 -2.30 2.24
C ASN A 201 9.70 -1.25 1.41
N GLY A 202 8.43 -0.98 1.75
CA GLY A 202 7.66 0.09 1.12
C GLY A 202 8.31 1.46 1.30
N ARG A 203 8.78 1.79 2.51
CA ARG A 203 9.52 3.06 2.74
C ARG A 203 10.82 3.10 1.94
N LEU A 204 11.60 2.03 1.93
CA LEU A 204 12.87 1.94 1.20
C LEU A 204 12.67 2.12 -0.31
N ILE A 205 11.70 1.44 -0.90
CA ILE A 205 11.44 1.55 -2.35
C ILE A 205 10.85 2.92 -2.68
N GLY A 206 9.99 3.45 -1.82
CA GLY A 206 9.46 4.79 -1.99
C GLY A 206 10.55 5.86 -1.98
N THR A 207 11.52 5.77 -1.05
CA THR A 207 12.65 6.71 -1.01
C THR A 207 13.62 6.51 -2.17
N ILE A 208 13.97 5.28 -2.52
CA ILE A 208 14.84 4.99 -3.67
C ILE A 208 14.20 5.49 -4.97
N THR A 209 12.90 5.23 -5.16
CA THR A 209 12.18 5.68 -6.35
C THR A 209 12.07 7.19 -6.38
N GLY A 210 11.71 7.84 -5.26
CA GLY A 210 11.63 9.29 -5.16
C GLY A 210 12.99 9.96 -5.44
N VAL A 211 14.06 9.52 -4.78
CA VAL A 211 15.41 10.05 -5.02
C VAL A 211 15.86 9.79 -6.46
N GLY A 212 15.60 8.59 -6.98
CA GLY A 212 15.90 8.23 -8.37
C GLY A 212 15.18 9.13 -9.37
N THR A 213 13.89 9.43 -9.14
CA THR A 213 13.13 10.37 -9.97
C THR A 213 13.68 11.79 -9.88
N ALA A 214 14.02 12.26 -8.67
CA ALA A 214 14.57 13.60 -8.48
C ALA A 214 15.89 13.76 -9.22
N VAL A 215 16.82 12.81 -9.06
CA VAL A 215 18.12 12.80 -9.74
C VAL A 215 17.95 12.69 -11.26
N SER A 216 17.05 11.82 -11.73
CA SER A 216 16.80 11.67 -13.16
C SER A 216 16.27 12.94 -13.79
N LEU A 217 15.34 13.64 -13.12
CA LEU A 217 14.74 14.87 -13.63
C LEU A 217 15.73 16.05 -13.56
N THR A 218 16.55 16.17 -12.51
CA THR A 218 17.58 17.21 -12.44
C THR A 218 18.66 17.03 -13.52
N LEU A 219 19.08 15.80 -13.80
CA LEU A 219 19.97 15.51 -14.93
C LEU A 219 19.31 15.87 -16.27
N GLY A 220 18.03 15.54 -16.46
CA GLY A 220 17.26 15.92 -17.65
C GLY A 220 17.19 17.45 -17.84
N TRP A 221 17.03 18.20 -16.76
CA TRP A 221 17.05 19.67 -16.80
C TRP A 221 18.43 20.24 -17.13
N LEU A 222 19.50 19.69 -16.55
CA LEU A 222 20.88 20.09 -16.86
C LEU A 222 21.21 19.86 -18.35
N ILE A 223 20.82 18.71 -18.89
CA ILE A 223 20.99 18.40 -20.33
C ILE A 223 20.18 19.37 -21.19
N SER A 224 18.95 19.69 -20.79
CA SER A 224 18.09 20.63 -21.51
C SER A 224 18.68 22.04 -21.55
N ASN A 225 19.31 22.49 -20.47
CA ASN A 225 20.03 23.76 -20.44
C ASN A 225 21.30 23.73 -21.29
N ALA A 226 22.07 22.64 -21.25
CA ALA A 226 23.25 22.48 -22.10
C ALA A 226 22.90 22.50 -23.60
N LEU A 227 21.72 22.01 -23.97
CA LEU A 227 21.18 22.02 -25.33
C LEU A 227 20.45 23.33 -25.70
N ASN A 228 20.45 24.34 -24.82
CA ASN A 228 19.79 25.64 -25.00
C ASN A 228 18.29 25.54 -25.31
N TRP A 229 17.58 24.57 -24.72
CA TRP A 229 16.14 24.40 -24.96
C TRP A 229 15.24 25.37 -24.18
N GLY A 230 15.81 26.34 -23.46
CA GLY A 230 15.07 27.45 -22.85
C GLY A 230 14.11 27.05 -21.72
N LEU A 231 14.41 26.00 -20.96
CA LEU A 231 13.55 25.56 -19.85
C LEU A 231 13.83 26.35 -18.56
N SER A 232 12.92 27.26 -18.22
CA SER A 232 12.95 28.00 -16.95
C SER A 232 12.98 27.07 -15.74
N TRP A 233 13.71 27.48 -14.68
CA TRP A 233 13.87 26.69 -13.47
C TRP A 233 12.57 26.52 -12.66
N GLN A 234 11.66 27.50 -12.71
CA GLN A 234 10.40 27.51 -11.95
C GLN A 234 9.43 26.38 -12.36
N PRO A 235 9.00 26.24 -13.64
CA PRO A 235 8.11 25.15 -14.05
C PRO A 235 8.77 23.77 -13.89
N PHE A 236 10.10 23.71 -14.06
CA PHE A 236 10.86 22.49 -13.82
C PHE A 236 10.79 22.07 -12.34
N LEU A 237 11.04 22.98 -11.40
CA LEU A 237 11.03 22.64 -9.97
C LEU A 237 9.66 22.12 -9.52
N LEU A 238 8.59 22.78 -9.94
CA LEU A 238 7.22 22.36 -9.59
C LEU A 238 6.91 20.97 -10.12
N PHE A 239 7.26 20.72 -11.38
CA PHE A 239 7.10 19.40 -11.98
C PHE A 239 7.95 18.34 -11.28
N ALA A 240 9.22 18.63 -11.00
CA ALA A 240 10.15 17.70 -10.37
C ALA A 240 9.71 17.33 -8.95
N VAL A 241 9.28 18.31 -8.15
CA VAL A 241 8.78 18.08 -6.78
C VAL A 241 7.48 17.27 -6.83
N GLY A 242 6.53 17.67 -7.67
CA GLY A 242 5.26 16.95 -7.82
C GLY A 242 5.45 15.50 -8.28
N ALA A 243 6.25 15.29 -9.32
CA ALA A 243 6.57 13.98 -9.87
C ALA A 243 7.30 13.08 -8.85
N THR A 244 8.26 13.64 -8.10
CA THR A 244 9.03 12.92 -7.09
C THR A 244 8.16 12.46 -5.93
N LEU A 245 7.35 13.36 -5.38
CA LEU A 245 6.41 13.03 -4.30
C LEU A 245 5.40 11.98 -4.77
N TYR A 246 4.88 12.15 -5.98
CA TYR A 246 3.89 11.27 -6.55
C TYR A 246 4.42 9.85 -6.80
N LEU A 247 5.55 9.71 -7.50
CA LEU A 247 6.14 8.40 -7.82
C LEU A 247 6.74 7.74 -6.57
N GLY A 248 7.38 8.50 -5.68
CA GLY A 248 7.90 7.98 -4.42
C GLY A 248 6.81 7.43 -3.52
N LEU A 249 5.71 8.18 -3.32
CA LEU A 249 4.59 7.72 -2.47
C LEU A 249 3.82 6.56 -3.11
N SER A 250 3.57 6.60 -4.42
CA SER A 250 2.86 5.51 -5.09
C SER A 250 3.67 4.21 -5.10
N ALA A 251 4.98 4.26 -5.37
CA ALA A 251 5.85 3.10 -5.27
C ALA A 251 5.93 2.57 -3.83
N GLY A 252 6.08 3.46 -2.84
CA GLY A 252 6.16 3.03 -1.45
C GLY A 252 4.88 2.38 -0.92
N LEU A 253 3.72 2.86 -1.38
CA LEU A 253 2.43 2.22 -1.10
C LEU A 253 2.30 0.87 -1.83
N ALA A 254 2.68 0.82 -3.11
CA ALA A 254 2.55 -0.39 -3.94
C ALA A 254 3.45 -1.54 -3.46
N TYR A 255 4.64 -1.27 -2.92
CA TYR A 255 5.60 -2.30 -2.50
C TYR A 255 5.61 -2.60 -1.00
N GLY A 256 4.49 -2.35 -0.33
CA GLY A 256 4.26 -2.87 1.02
C GLY A 256 3.66 -1.89 2.02
N GLY A 257 3.66 -0.59 1.71
CA GLY A 257 2.99 0.42 2.53
C GLY A 257 1.47 0.21 2.61
N LEU A 258 0.83 -0.20 1.50
CA LEU A 258 -0.60 -0.47 1.46
C LEU A 258 -0.99 -1.68 2.31
N ALA A 259 -0.21 -2.77 2.27
CA ALA A 259 -0.46 -3.96 3.07
C ALA A 259 -0.42 -3.66 4.57
N ALA A 260 0.58 -2.87 5.02
CA ALA A 260 0.68 -2.45 6.41
C ALA A 260 -0.49 -1.54 6.83
N TRP A 261 -0.93 -0.65 5.94
CA TRP A 261 -2.05 0.24 6.23
C TRP A 261 -3.40 -0.48 6.24
N GLN A 262 -3.62 -1.41 5.31
CA GLN A 262 -4.79 -2.29 5.29
C GLN A 262 -4.89 -3.09 6.57
N GLN A 263 -3.79 -3.69 7.03
CA GLN A 263 -3.79 -4.46 8.27
C GLN A 263 -4.16 -3.60 9.47
N ARG A 264 -3.55 -2.42 9.61
CA ARG A 264 -3.84 -1.53 10.75
C ARG A 264 -5.30 -1.10 10.78
N GLN A 265 -5.86 -0.78 9.60
CA GLN A 265 -7.27 -0.42 9.50
C GLN A 265 -8.20 -1.61 9.73
N LEU A 266 -7.85 -2.80 9.24
CA LEU A 266 -8.61 -4.04 9.45
C LEU A 266 -8.67 -4.39 10.95
N SER A 267 -7.53 -4.33 11.64
CA SER A 267 -7.47 -4.53 13.10
C SER A 267 -8.33 -3.52 13.85
N GLN A 268 -8.31 -2.23 13.46
CA GLN A 268 -9.14 -1.20 14.08
C GLN A 268 -10.64 -1.44 13.88
N VAL A 269 -11.06 -1.82 12.66
CA VAL A 269 -12.47 -2.13 12.37
C VAL A 269 -12.91 -3.36 13.16
N LEU A 270 -12.08 -4.42 13.21
CA LEU A 270 -12.39 -5.64 13.95
C LEU A 270 -12.48 -5.40 15.47
N ALA A 271 -11.58 -4.57 16.03
CA ALA A 271 -11.62 -4.17 17.43
C ALA A 271 -12.87 -3.33 17.75
N THR A 272 -13.24 -2.41 16.86
CA THR A 272 -14.44 -1.56 17.04
C THR A 272 -15.72 -2.40 16.97
N SER A 273 -15.74 -3.46 16.17
CA SER A 273 -16.84 -4.44 16.10
C SER A 273 -16.85 -5.46 17.25
N GLN A 274 -15.97 -5.34 18.25
CA GLN A 274 -15.80 -6.27 19.38
C GLN A 274 -15.53 -7.74 19.01
N LEU A 275 -15.20 -8.01 17.73
CA LEU A 275 -14.92 -9.35 17.21
C LEU A 275 -13.55 -9.87 17.65
N ILE A 276 -12.61 -8.96 17.95
CA ILE A 276 -11.23 -9.26 18.35
C ILE A 276 -10.81 -8.27 19.47
N PRO A 277 -10.00 -8.68 20.46
CA PRO A 277 -9.40 -7.76 21.44
C PRO A 277 -8.37 -6.80 20.81
N GLU A 278 -8.18 -5.64 21.43
CA GLU A 278 -7.26 -4.58 20.93
C GLU A 278 -5.83 -5.09 20.74
N ASP A 279 -5.30 -5.84 21.71
CA ASP A 279 -4.01 -6.54 21.62
C ASP A 279 -4.20 -8.02 21.33
N PHE A 280 -4.53 -8.33 20.07
CA PHE A 280 -4.81 -9.70 19.66
C PHE A 280 -3.58 -10.63 19.82
N LEU A 281 -2.37 -10.11 19.70
CA LEU A 281 -1.14 -10.89 19.92
C LEU A 281 -1.04 -11.36 21.38
N SER A 282 -1.23 -10.45 22.34
CA SER A 282 -1.24 -10.76 23.77
C SER A 282 -2.35 -11.74 24.13
N PHE A 283 -3.52 -11.62 23.49
CA PHE A 283 -4.62 -12.57 23.67
C PHE A 283 -4.29 -13.97 23.14
N LEU A 284 -3.67 -14.07 21.95
CA LEU A 284 -3.28 -15.36 21.36
C LEU A 284 -2.18 -16.04 22.19
N ASP A 285 -1.23 -15.28 22.70
CA ASP A 285 -0.19 -15.78 23.62
C ASP A 285 -0.83 -16.25 24.94
N TYR A 286 -1.75 -15.48 25.52
CA TYR A 286 -2.54 -15.88 26.69
C TYR A 286 -3.34 -17.17 26.47
N ALA A 287 -3.95 -17.34 25.29
CA ALA A 287 -4.66 -18.55 24.92
C ALA A 287 -3.72 -19.73 24.67
N ALA A 288 -2.50 -19.47 24.19
CA ALA A 288 -1.47 -20.48 24.05
C ALA A 288 -0.92 -20.95 25.41
N GLU A 289 -0.68 -20.03 26.34
CA GLU A 289 -0.28 -20.35 27.72
C GLU A 289 -1.33 -21.20 28.46
N ARG A 290 -2.60 -21.04 28.10
CA ARG A 290 -3.72 -21.85 28.62
C ARG A 290 -3.93 -23.18 27.88
N ASN A 291 -3.04 -23.57 26.97
CA ASN A 291 -3.16 -24.77 26.12
C ASN A 291 -4.47 -24.82 25.29
N LEU A 292 -5.07 -23.66 24.99
CA LEU A 292 -6.19 -23.58 24.05
C LEU A 292 -5.66 -23.50 22.61
N LEU A 293 -4.53 -22.81 22.45
CA LEU A 293 -3.78 -22.72 21.21
C LEU A 293 -2.36 -23.27 21.41
N ARG A 294 -1.70 -23.62 20.30
CA ARG A 294 -0.29 -24.00 20.23
C ARG A 294 0.39 -23.10 19.21
N ARG A 295 1.55 -22.56 19.58
CA ARG A 295 2.39 -21.79 18.67
C ARG A 295 3.16 -22.72 17.73
N VAL A 296 3.05 -22.50 16.43
CA VAL A 296 3.74 -23.24 15.36
C VAL A 296 4.47 -22.24 14.48
N GLY A 297 5.79 -22.08 14.71
CA GLY A 297 6.59 -21.04 14.06
C GLY A 297 6.09 -19.63 14.38
N GLY A 298 5.62 -18.92 13.34
CA GLY A 298 4.97 -17.61 13.45
C GLY A 298 3.44 -17.62 13.56
N GLY A 299 2.79 -18.78 13.65
CA GLY A 299 1.33 -18.90 13.70
C GLY A 299 0.82 -19.62 14.95
N TYR A 300 -0.50 -19.61 15.14
CA TYR A 300 -1.23 -20.25 16.23
C TYR A 300 -2.17 -21.30 15.64
N MET A 301 -2.19 -22.49 16.24
CA MET A 301 -3.09 -23.60 15.85
C MET A 301 -3.87 -24.02 17.10
N PHE A 302 -5.13 -24.43 16.95
CA PHE A 302 -5.83 -25.10 18.06
C PHE A 302 -5.14 -26.41 18.42
N VAL A 303 -4.95 -26.69 19.71
CA VAL A 303 -4.22 -27.89 20.16
C VAL A 303 -4.84 -29.19 19.60
N HIS A 304 -6.17 -29.20 19.45
CA HIS A 304 -6.91 -30.30 18.85
C HIS A 304 -8.01 -29.78 17.90
N LEU A 305 -8.26 -30.50 16.81
CA LEU A 305 -9.40 -30.27 15.91
C LEU A 305 -10.75 -30.31 16.67
N LEU A 306 -10.88 -31.18 17.68
CA LEU A 306 -12.07 -31.26 18.53
C LEU A 306 -12.34 -29.98 19.34
N LEU A 307 -11.28 -29.27 19.76
CA LEU A 307 -11.43 -27.98 20.44
C LEU A 307 -11.92 -26.91 19.45
N LEU A 308 -11.41 -26.94 18.22
CA LEU A 308 -11.88 -26.05 17.15
C LEU A 308 -13.37 -26.31 16.85
N ASP A 309 -13.78 -27.56 16.70
CA ASP A 309 -15.19 -27.92 16.48
C ASP A 309 -16.08 -27.51 17.67
N TYR A 310 -15.62 -27.73 18.91
CA TYR A 310 -16.33 -27.29 20.11
C TYR A 310 -16.55 -25.78 20.14
N PHE A 311 -15.52 -24.98 19.85
CA PHE A 311 -15.64 -23.52 19.82
C PHE A 311 -16.45 -23.03 18.62
N ARG A 312 -16.43 -23.74 17.48
CA ARG A 312 -17.29 -23.45 16.33
C ARG A 312 -18.78 -23.55 16.69
N GLU A 313 -19.16 -24.61 17.41
CA GLU A 313 -20.56 -24.92 17.74
C GLU A 313 -21.07 -24.16 18.97
N ASN A 314 -20.24 -24.00 20.00
CA ASN A 314 -20.65 -23.38 21.26
C ASN A 314 -20.25 -21.91 21.40
N GLY A 315 -19.37 -21.40 20.53
CA GLY A 315 -18.99 -20.01 20.50
C GLY A 315 -20.08 -19.16 19.87
N ARG A 316 -20.91 -18.50 20.69
CA ARG A 316 -21.73 -17.38 20.20
C ARG A 316 -20.76 -16.28 19.78
N SER A 317 -20.74 -15.96 18.49
CA SER A 317 -19.96 -14.83 17.99
C SER A 317 -20.38 -13.57 18.76
N PRO A 318 -19.45 -12.75 19.26
CA PRO A 318 -19.81 -11.46 19.83
C PRO A 318 -20.66 -10.69 18.81
N SER A 319 -21.83 -10.22 19.24
CA SER A 319 -22.73 -9.46 18.39
C SER A 319 -22.07 -8.14 18.00
N PRO A 320 -22.09 -7.75 16.71
CA PRO A 320 -21.56 -6.45 16.27
C PRO A 320 -22.37 -5.29 16.85
#